data_AF-A0A2V6HCX0-F1
#
_entry.id   AF-A0A2V6HCX0-F1
#
_cell.length_a   1.000
_cell.length_b   1.000
_cell.length_c   1.000
_cell.angle_alpha   90.00
_cell.angle_beta   90.00
_cell.angle_gamma   90.00
#
_symmetry.space_group_name_H-M   'P 1'
#
loop_
_entity.id
_entity.type
_entity.pdbx_description
1 polymer ?
#
loop_
_entity_poly.entity_id
_entity_poly.type
_entity_poly.pdbx_seq_one_letter_code
_entity_poly.pdbx_strand_id
1 'polypeptide(L)'
;AGDFTKALFLSHYLHVVAVFQIIGGLLLLIGRFVPVGLVLLAPVVVNIDLVHLLLEPSGLPMAAVISILLVFLIWRYRDAFRGILTP
;
A
#
# COMPACT_ATOMS: atom_id res chain seq x y z
N ALA A 1 -10.37 8.80 15.15
CA ALA A 1 -10.59 8.07 13.88
C ALA A 1 -11.79 8.59 13.08
N GLY A 2 -13.00 8.63 13.65
CA GLY A 2 -14.25 8.94 12.91
C GLY A 2 -14.24 10.22 12.05
N ASP A 3 -13.78 11.36 12.59
CA ASP A 3 -13.75 12.64 11.85
C ASP A 3 -12.77 12.62 10.68
N PHE A 4 -11.61 11.99 10.86
CA PHE A 4 -10.61 11.82 9.80
C PHE A 4 -11.17 10.94 8.68
N THR A 5 -11.76 9.79 9.03
CA THR A 5 -12.41 8.90 8.07
C THR A 5 -13.50 9.63 7.28
N LYS A 6 -14.35 10.41 7.97
CA LYS A 6 -15.39 11.23 7.32
C LYS A 6 -14.79 12.24 6.34
N ALA A 7 -13.70 12.92 6.70
CA ALA A 7 -13.01 13.86 5.81
C ALA A 7 -12.43 13.15 4.57
N LEU A 8 -11.83 11.97 4.72
CA LEU A 8 -11.33 11.18 3.59
C LEU A 8 -12.45 10.70 2.65
N PHE A 9 -13.61 10.35 3.19
CA PHE A 9 -14.79 10.01 2.38
C PHE A 9 -15.32 11.21 1.60
N LEU A 10 -15.55 12.35 2.27
CA LEU A 10 -16.14 13.54 1.65
C LEU A 10 -15.22 14.21 0.62
N SER A 11 -13.90 14.09 0.79
CA SER A 11 -12.90 14.59 -0.17
C SER A 11 -12.67 13.68 -1.37
N HIS A 12 -13.35 12.53 -1.44
CA HIS A 12 -13.10 11.46 -2.42
C HIS A 12 -11.70 10.84 -2.37
N TYR A 13 -10.89 11.15 -1.36
CA TYR A 13 -9.54 10.60 -1.21
C TYR A 13 -9.53 9.06 -1.21
N LEU A 14 -10.49 8.43 -0.53
CA LEU A 14 -10.60 6.97 -0.50
C LEU A 14 -10.86 6.35 -1.86
N HIS A 15 -11.50 7.05 -2.80
CA HIS A 15 -11.69 6.55 -4.16
C HIS A 15 -10.36 6.46 -4.90
N VAL A 16 -9.50 7.48 -4.74
CA VAL A 16 -8.17 7.50 -5.34
C VAL A 16 -7.30 6.37 -4.77
N VAL A 17 -7.30 6.21 -3.44
CA VAL A 17 -6.60 5.10 -2.77
C VAL A 17 -7.11 3.75 -3.26
N ALA A 18 -8.43 3.57 -3.36
CA ALA A 18 -9.04 2.34 -3.84
C ALA A 18 -8.63 2.01 -5.28
N VAL A 19 -8.54 3.00 -6.18
CA VAL A 19 -8.08 2.80 -7.56
C VAL A 19 -6.64 2.27 -7.58
N PHE A 20 -5.73 2.90 -6.84
CA PHE A 20 -4.33 2.43 -6.76
C PHE A 20 -4.23 1.05 -6.13
N GLN A 21 -5.05 0.75 -5.10
CA GLN A 21 -5.09 -0.55 -4.47
C GLN A 21 -5.59 -1.64 -5.42
N ILE A 22 -6.65 -1.38 -6.17
CA ILE A 22 -7.22 -2.34 -7.14
C ILE A 22 -6.24 -2.56 -8.29
N ILE A 23 -5.70 -1.49 -8.90
CA ILE A 23 -4.76 -1.61 -10.01
C ILE A 23 -3.50 -2.35 -9.54
N GLY A 24 -2.92 -1.92 -8.42
CA GLY A 24 -1.73 -2.56 -7.86
C GLY A 24 -1.97 -4.03 -7.53
N GLY A 25 -3.06 -4.34 -6.83
CA GLY A 25 -3.45 -5.72 -6.50
C GLY A 25 -3.67 -6.58 -7.74
N LEU A 26 -4.32 -6.04 -8.77
CA LEU A 26 -4.56 -6.75 -10.03
C LEU A 26 -3.25 -7.07 -10.76
N LEU A 27 -2.29 -6.14 -10.81
CA LEU A 27 -0.96 -6.39 -11.39
C LEU A 27 -0.21 -7.50 -10.64
N LEU A 28 -0.35 -7.55 -9.31
CA LEU A 28 0.21 -8.63 -8.49
C LEU A 28 -0.46 -9.98 -8.81
N LEU A 29 -1.80 -10.01 -8.88
CA LEU A 29 -2.57 -11.24 -9.12
C LEU A 29 -2.38 -11.81 -10.53
N ILE A 30 -2.27 -10.95 -11.54
CA ILE A 30 -1.97 -11.37 -12.92
C ILE A 30 -0.52 -11.89 -13.02
N GLY A 31 0.35 -11.53 -12.08
CA GLY A 31 1.78 -11.86 -12.12
C GLY A 31 2.55 -11.10 -13.20
N ARG A 32 1.94 -10.07 -13.81
CA ARG A 32 2.54 -9.25 -14.86
C ARG A 32 2.71 -7.82 -14.36
N PHE A 33 3.89 -7.24 -14.63
CA PHE A 33 4.28 -5.92 -14.12
C PHE A 33 4.22 -5.85 -12.59
N VAL A 34 4.56 -6.94 -11.89
CA VAL A 34 4.58 -6.99 -10.42
C VAL A 34 5.37 -5.84 -9.81
N PRO A 35 6.57 -5.45 -10.30
CA PRO A 35 7.28 -4.29 -9.75
C PRO A 35 6.48 -2.99 -9.83
N VAL A 36 5.71 -2.77 -10.90
CA VAL A 36 4.83 -1.59 -11.02
C VAL A 36 3.71 -1.66 -10.00
N GLY A 37 3.07 -2.82 -9.84
CA GLY A 37 2.05 -3.02 -8.81
C GLY A 37 2.58 -2.74 -7.39
N LEU A 38 3.80 -3.19 -7.08
CA LEU A 38 4.45 -2.92 -5.81
C LEU A 38 4.74 -1.43 -5.59
N VAL A 39 5.13 -0.69 -6.62
CA VAL A 39 5.33 0.77 -6.54
C VAL A 39 4.01 1.49 -6.25
N LEU A 40 2.90 1.06 -6.85
CA LEU A 40 1.58 1.64 -6.58
C LEU A 40 1.07 1.31 -5.17
N LEU A 41 1.29 0.07 -4.71
CA LEU A 41 0.83 -0.39 -3.41
C LEU A 41 1.68 0.15 -2.25
N ALA A 42 2.97 0.41 -2.44
CA ALA A 42 3.84 0.89 -1.38
C ALA A 42 3.32 2.15 -0.64
N PRO A 43 2.97 3.26 -1.30
CA PRO A 43 2.41 4.44 -0.62
C PRO A 43 1.03 4.18 -0.01
N VAL A 44 0.22 3.28 -0.60
CA VAL A 44 -1.08 2.89 -0.06
C VAL A 44 -0.90 2.14 1.26
N VAL A 45 0.05 1.21 1.34
CA VAL A 45 0.35 0.46 2.57
C VAL A 45 0.91 1.38 3.65
N VAL A 46 1.79 2.33 3.29
CA VAL A 46 2.26 3.36 4.24
C VAL A 46 1.09 4.19 4.78
N ASN A 47 0.12 4.56 3.94
CA ASN A 47 -1.08 5.28 4.41
C ASN A 47 -1.90 4.43 5.40
N ILE A 48 -2.11 3.14 5.10
CA ILE A 48 -2.78 2.19 5.99
C ILE A 48 -2.06 2.10 7.33
N ASP A 49 -0.74 1.94 7.33
CA ASP A 49 0.07 1.86 8.55
C ASP A 49 -0.06 3.14 9.39
N LEU A 50 0.01 4.32 8.77
CA LEU A 50 -0.13 5.59 9.48
C LEU A 50 -1.51 5.75 10.13
N VAL A 51 -2.58 5.36 9.46
CA VAL A 51 -3.94 5.40 10.03
C VAL A 51 -4.03 4.49 11.26
N HIS A 52 -3.53 3.27 11.17
CA HIS A 52 -3.64 2.32 12.28
C HIS A 52 -2.69 2.64 13.44
N LEU A 53 -1.48 3.13 13.15
CA LEU A 53 -0.52 3.54 14.18
C LEU A 53 -0.99 4.78 14.96
N LEU A 54 -1.62 5.75 14.28
CA LEU A 54 -1.94 7.05 14.88
C LEU A 54 -3.40 7.19 15.33
N LEU A 55 -4.34 6.48 14.69
CA LEU A 55 -5.77 6.73 14.87
C LEU A 55 -6.59 5.51 15.28
N GLU A 56 -6.26 4.32 14.76
CA GLU A 56 -7.04 3.09 15.00
C GLU A 56 -6.15 1.84 15.21
N PRO A 57 -5.55 1.67 16.40
CA PRO A 57 -4.60 0.58 16.67
C PRO A 57 -5.17 -0.84 16.54
N SER A 58 -6.50 -0.99 16.62
CA SER A 58 -7.17 -2.30 16.50
C SER A 58 -6.91 -3.00 15.17
N GLY A 59 -6.65 -2.27 14.08
CA GLY A 59 -6.31 -2.86 12.78
C GLY A 59 -4.82 -3.05 12.53
N LEU A 60 -3.95 -2.71 13.49
CA LEU A 60 -2.49 -2.92 13.37
C LEU A 60 -2.09 -4.36 13.02
N PRO A 61 -2.71 -5.43 13.57
CA PRO A 61 -2.34 -6.79 13.19
C PRO A 61 -2.50 -7.05 11.70
N MET A 62 -3.58 -6.54 11.09
CA MET A 62 -3.82 -6.71 9.66
C MET A 62 -2.87 -5.83 8.83
N ALA A 63 -2.67 -4.58 9.23
CA ALA A 63 -1.72 -3.67 8.58
C ALA A 63 -0.30 -4.27 8.56
N ALA A 64 0.16 -4.80 9.70
CA ALA A 64 1.46 -5.47 9.82
C ALA A 64 1.60 -6.68 8.87
N VAL A 65 0.58 -7.53 8.75
CA VAL A 65 0.60 -8.66 7.81
C VAL A 65 0.76 -8.17 6.37
N ILE A 66 0.00 -7.15 5.96
CA ILE A 66 0.09 -6.58 4.60
C ILE A 66 1.48 -5.97 4.37
N SER A 67 2.01 -5.22 5.33
CA SER A 67 3.34 -4.60 5.25
C SER A 67 4.46 -5.63 5.16
N ILE A 68 4.36 -6.73 5.91
CA ILE A 68 5.31 -7.85 5.81
C ILE A 68 5.25 -8.49 4.41
N LEU A 69 4.06 -8.74 3.87
CA LEU A 69 3.89 -9.31 2.53
C LEU A 69 4.44 -8.37 1.44
N LEU A 70 4.20 -7.06 1.57
CA LEU A 70 4.75 -6.05 0.67
C LEU A 70 6.28 -6.08 0.69
N VAL A 71 6.89 -6.03 1.87
CA VAL A 71 8.35 -6.05 2.04
C VAL A 71 8.93 -7.36 1.49
N PHE A 72 8.28 -8.49 1.74
CA PHE A 72 8.67 -9.79 1.19
C PHE A 72 8.67 -9.78 -0.35
N LEU A 73 7.62 -9.25 -0.97
CA LEU A 73 7.54 -9.16 -2.44
C LEU A 73 8.58 -8.18 -3.00
N ILE A 74 8.78 -7.02 -2.37
CA ILE A 74 9.84 -6.08 -2.77
C ILE A 74 11.21 -6.77 -2.69
N TRP A 75 11.48 -7.52 -1.62
CA TRP A 75 12.71 -8.29 -1.49
C TRP A 75 12.85 -9.38 -2.56
N ARG A 76 11.76 -10.09 -2.89
CA ARG A 76 11.73 -11.12 -3.94
C ARG A 76 11.97 -10.56 -5.34
N TYR A 77 11.53 -9.33 -5.60
CA TYR A 77 11.70 -8.61 -6.86
C TYR A 77 12.79 -7.51 -6.78
N ARG A 78 13.69 -7.58 -5.79
CA ARG A 78 14.70 -6.54 -5.52
C ARG A 78 15.55 -6.16 -6.72
N ASP A 79 15.81 -7.10 -7.62
CA ASP A 79 16.60 -6.85 -8.84
C ASP A 79 15.94 -5.81 -9.74
N ALA A 80 14.61 -5.76 -9.78
CA ALA A 80 13.85 -4.75 -10.51
C ALA A 80 13.95 -3.34 -9.87
N PHE A 81 14.37 -3.26 -8.60
CA PHE A 81 14.45 -2.02 -7.82
C PHE A 81 15.89 -1.53 -7.60
N ARG A 82 16.90 -2.25 -8.11
CA ARG A 82 18.32 -1.90 -7.91
C ARG A 82 18.65 -0.49 -8.38
N GLY A 83 17.98 0.00 -9.42
CA GLY A 83 18.16 1.34 -9.98
C GLY A 83 17.68 2.49 -9.08
N ILE A 84 16.84 2.22 -8.06
CA ILE A 84 16.25 3.27 -7.21
C ILE A 84 17.29 3.87 -6.25
N LEU A 85 18.26 3.06 -5.81
CA LEU A 85 19.27 3.47 -4.83
C LEU A 85 20.64 3.74 -5.48
N THR A 86 20.73 3.65 -6.79
CA THR A 86 21.95 3.99 -7.54
C THR A 86 21.81 5.40 -8.13
N PRO A 87 22.78 6.30 -7.88
CA PRO A 87 22.78 7.66 -8.41
C PRO A 87 22.97 7.73 -9.93
#